data_AF-C6TK60-F1
#
_entry.id   AF-C6TK60-F1
#
_cell.length_a   1.000
_cell.length_b   1.000
_cell.length_c   1.000
_cell.angle_alpha   90.00
_cell.angle_beta   90.00
_cell.angle_gamma   90.00
#
_symmetry.space_group_name_H-M   'P 1'
#
loop_
_entity.id
_entity.type
_entity.pdbx_description
1 polymer ?
#
loop_
_entity_poly.entity_id
_entity_poly.type
_entity_poly.pdbx_seq_one_letter_code
_entity_poly.pdbx_strand_id
1 'polypeptide(L)'
;MEGVILRRVIPSDNSCLFNAVGYVMDHDKKKAAELRQVIAATVASDPQKYCEAFLGKPNAEYCNWILDSEKWGGAIELAILADYYGREIAAYDIQTTRCDLYGQESNYSERVMLIYDGLHYDALVMSPFEEAPEEFDQTIFAVQKNRSIGPVEGACSNFCEGPAEETELH
;
A
#
# COMPACT_ATOMS: atom_id res chain seq x y z
N MET A 1 -14.43 7.86 -16.11
CA MET A 1 -13.17 8.44 -16.61
C MET A 1 -12.38 7.25 -17.10
N GLU A 2 -12.07 7.18 -18.40
CA GLU A 2 -11.23 6.12 -18.95
C GLU A 2 -9.78 6.50 -18.62
N GLY A 3 -9.08 5.60 -17.94
CA GLY A 3 -7.68 5.75 -17.55
C GLY A 3 -7.06 4.36 -17.43
N VAL A 4 -5.74 4.29 -17.48
CA VAL A 4 -4.98 3.05 -17.38
C VAL A 4 -4.44 2.88 -15.97
N ILE A 5 -4.44 1.66 -15.46
CA ILE A 5 -3.78 1.34 -14.20
C ILE A 5 -2.30 1.14 -14.47
N LEU A 6 -1.45 1.84 -13.71
CA LEU A 6 0.00 1.79 -13.87
C LEU A 6 0.68 1.46 -12.54
N ARG A 7 1.74 0.66 -12.63
CA ARG A 7 2.73 0.48 -11.56
C ARG A 7 3.74 1.63 -11.64
N ARG A 8 3.79 2.49 -10.63
CA ARG A 8 4.86 3.49 -10.47
C ARG A 8 5.96 2.92 -9.61
N VAL A 9 7.14 2.76 -10.23
CA VAL A 9 8.30 2.14 -9.59
C VAL A 9 8.86 3.03 -8.48
N ILE A 10 9.15 2.42 -7.35
CA ILE A 10 9.72 2.96 -6.14
C ILE A 10 11.17 2.45 -6.03
N PRO A 11 12.13 3.27 -5.56
CA PRO A 11 13.49 2.83 -5.36
C PRO A 11 13.58 1.63 -4.39
N SER A 12 14.44 0.66 -4.73
CA SER A 12 14.71 -0.51 -3.87
C SER A 12 15.77 -0.17 -2.81
N ASP A 13 15.35 0.57 -1.79
CA ASP A 13 16.20 1.16 -0.75
C ASP A 13 15.84 0.68 0.68
N ASN A 14 15.33 -0.55 0.80
CA ASN A 14 14.78 -1.13 2.04
C ASN A 14 13.59 -0.36 2.65
N SER A 15 13.16 0.73 2.00
CA SER A 15 12.09 1.59 2.43
C SER A 15 10.95 1.70 1.41
N CYS A 16 10.93 0.78 0.44
CA CYS A 16 9.94 0.75 -0.65
C CYS A 16 8.49 0.83 -0.16
N LEU A 17 8.11 0.08 0.89
CA LEU A 17 6.76 0.15 1.46
C LEU A 17 6.39 1.57 1.88
N PHE A 18 7.26 2.24 2.64
CA PHE A 18 6.97 3.57 3.16
C PHE A 18 6.98 4.63 2.05
N ASN A 19 7.89 4.52 1.08
CA ASN A 19 7.94 5.42 -0.06
C ASN A 19 6.75 5.21 -1.02
N ALA A 20 6.28 3.96 -1.18
CA ALA A 20 5.08 3.64 -1.93
C ALA A 20 3.83 4.22 -1.26
N VAL A 21 3.69 4.03 0.07
CA VAL A 21 2.61 4.66 0.86
C VAL A 21 2.69 6.19 0.76
N GLY A 22 3.87 6.78 0.91
CA GLY A 22 4.07 8.21 0.77
C GLY A 22 3.67 8.74 -0.60
N TYR A 23 3.93 7.98 -1.67
CA TYR A 23 3.51 8.36 -3.00
C TYR A 23 1.99 8.31 -3.18
N VAL A 24 1.34 7.22 -2.76
CA VAL A 24 -0.12 7.09 -2.95
C VAL A 24 -0.94 7.96 -1.99
N MET A 25 -0.36 8.40 -0.87
CA MET A 25 -1.03 9.30 0.07
C MET A 25 -0.75 10.77 -0.22
N ASP A 26 0.52 11.13 -0.50
CA ASP A 26 1.02 12.50 -0.50
C ASP A 26 1.76 12.88 -1.81
N HIS A 27 1.82 12.00 -2.81
CA HIS A 27 2.65 12.14 -4.02
C HIS A 27 4.15 12.36 -3.72
N ASP A 28 4.65 11.80 -2.62
CA ASP A 28 6.05 11.93 -2.20
C ASP A 28 6.73 10.56 -1.95
N LYS A 29 7.70 10.23 -2.81
CA LYS A 29 8.51 9.00 -2.74
C LYS A 29 9.65 9.06 -1.72
N LYS A 30 9.70 10.07 -0.84
CA LYS A 30 10.76 10.27 0.17
C LYS A 30 10.23 10.34 1.60
N LYS A 31 9.05 9.77 1.85
CA LYS A 31 8.35 9.79 3.13
C LYS A 31 8.83 8.76 4.15
N ALA A 32 9.74 7.86 3.79
CA ALA A 32 10.15 6.75 4.65
C ALA A 32 10.51 7.13 6.10
N ALA A 33 11.37 8.14 6.28
CA ALA A 33 11.79 8.53 7.62
C ALA A 33 10.62 9.06 8.47
N GLU A 34 9.73 9.85 7.88
CA GLU A 34 8.55 10.40 8.55
C GLU A 34 7.57 9.28 8.96
N LEU A 35 7.25 8.37 8.05
CA LEU A 35 6.29 7.31 8.32
C LEU A 35 6.80 6.31 9.36
N ARG A 36 8.11 6.00 9.37
CA ARG A 36 8.71 5.19 10.43
C ARG A 36 8.56 5.83 11.81
N GLN A 37 8.68 7.16 11.91
CA GLN A 37 8.46 7.89 13.17
C GLN A 37 7.00 7.81 13.60
N VAL A 38 6.06 7.97 12.67
CA VAL A 38 4.61 7.80 12.94
C VAL A 38 4.33 6.40 13.50
N ILE A 39 4.90 5.36 12.88
CA ILE A 39 4.70 3.98 13.33
C ILE A 39 5.32 3.76 14.72
N ALA A 40 6.56 4.17 14.94
CA ALA A 40 7.22 4.05 16.24
C ALA A 40 6.43 4.77 17.35
N ALA A 41 5.95 5.99 17.07
CA ALA A 41 5.12 6.74 18.01
C ALA A 41 3.78 6.04 18.30
N THR A 42 3.13 5.50 17.27
CA THR A 42 1.86 4.75 17.41
C THR A 42 2.05 3.50 18.26
N VAL A 43 3.08 2.70 17.96
CA VAL A 43 3.44 1.49 18.71
C VAL A 43 3.74 1.81 20.16
N ALA A 44 4.50 2.88 20.43
CA ALA A 44 4.84 3.31 21.79
C ALA A 44 3.63 3.84 22.57
N SER A 45 2.61 4.39 21.88
CA SER A 45 1.43 5.00 22.52
C SER A 45 0.46 3.97 23.11
N ASP A 46 0.44 2.74 22.59
CA ASP A 46 -0.43 1.66 23.06
C ASP A 46 0.34 0.32 23.20
N PRO A 47 1.18 0.17 24.24
CA PRO A 47 1.93 -1.07 24.46
C PRO A 47 1.05 -2.28 24.79
N GLN A 48 -0.21 -2.06 25.16
CA GLN A 48 -1.16 -3.14 25.43
C GLN A 48 -1.63 -3.78 24.12
N LYS A 49 -2.03 -2.98 23.13
CA LYS A 49 -2.34 -3.45 21.78
C LYS A 49 -1.08 -3.98 21.09
N TYR A 50 -0.03 -3.15 21.06
CA TYR A 50 1.25 -3.49 20.42
C TYR A 50 2.19 -4.18 21.41
N CYS A 51 1.74 -5.30 21.95
CA CYS A 51 2.52 -6.14 22.85
C CYS A 51 3.47 -7.08 22.08
N GLU A 52 4.37 -7.75 22.80
CA GLU A 52 5.34 -8.66 22.20
C GLU A 52 4.69 -9.80 21.39
N ALA A 53 3.55 -10.32 21.84
CA ALA A 53 2.81 -11.34 21.10
C ALA A 53 2.30 -10.83 19.74
N PHE A 54 2.01 -9.54 19.61
CA PHE A 54 1.55 -8.92 18.37
C PHE A 54 2.73 -8.56 17.45
N LEU A 55 3.80 -8.00 18.02
CA LEU A 55 4.96 -7.48 17.28
C LEU A 55 6.04 -8.53 16.98
N GLY A 56 5.97 -9.68 17.66
CA GLY A 56 6.99 -10.73 17.68
C GLY A 56 8.30 -10.33 18.38
N LYS A 57 8.34 -9.14 19.01
CA LYS A 57 9.49 -8.53 19.72
C LYS A 57 8.97 -7.59 20.81
N PRO A 58 9.72 -7.32 21.89
CA PRO A 58 9.35 -6.33 22.89
C PRO A 58 9.00 -4.97 22.26
N ASN A 59 7.97 -4.28 22.76
CA ASN A 59 7.46 -3.03 22.20
C ASN A 59 8.56 -1.98 21.97
N ALA A 60 9.40 -1.71 22.99
CA ALA A 60 10.51 -0.76 22.88
C ALA A 60 11.57 -1.19 21.85
N GLU A 61 11.82 -2.50 21.72
CA GLU A 61 12.74 -3.04 20.71
C GLU A 61 12.16 -2.85 19.30
N TYR A 62 10.85 -3.06 19.14
CA TYR A 62 10.17 -2.82 17.87
C TYR A 62 10.24 -1.35 17.44
N CYS A 63 10.03 -0.41 18.36
CA CYS A 63 10.15 1.02 18.08
C CYS A 63 11.55 1.38 17.56
N ASN A 64 12.61 0.84 18.17
CA ASN A 64 13.98 1.07 17.67
C ASN A 64 14.23 0.37 16.33
N TRP A 65 13.68 -0.84 16.15
CA TRP A 65 13.82 -1.63 14.94
C TRP A 65 13.16 -0.93 13.74
N ILE A 66 11.95 -0.41 13.88
CA ILE A 66 11.23 0.18 12.73
C ILE A 66 11.85 1.52 12.28
N LEU A 67 12.58 2.21 13.16
CA LEU A 67 13.28 3.45 12.85
C LEU A 67 14.55 3.25 12.01
N ASP A 68 15.09 2.04 11.94
CA ASP A 68 16.25 1.69 11.12
C ASP A 68 15.84 1.58 9.63
N SER A 69 16.49 2.37 8.77
CA SER A 69 16.20 2.44 7.32
C SER A 69 16.41 1.12 6.59
N GLU A 70 17.22 0.21 7.15
CA GLU A 70 17.49 -1.10 6.57
C GLU A 70 16.38 -2.13 6.87
N LYS A 71 15.42 -1.80 7.75
CA LYS A 71 14.33 -2.71 8.12
C LYS A 71 13.13 -2.52 7.24
N TRP A 72 12.59 -3.62 6.74
CA TRP A 72 11.40 -3.61 5.90
C TRP A 72 10.15 -3.53 6.76
N GLY A 73 9.17 -2.75 6.31
CA GLY A 73 7.82 -2.84 6.85
C GLY A 73 7.04 -4.01 6.27
N GLY A 74 5.86 -4.26 6.81
CA GLY A 74 4.89 -5.18 6.25
C GLY A 74 3.47 -4.90 6.75
N ALA A 75 2.74 -5.97 7.06
CA ALA A 75 1.32 -5.89 7.41
C ALA A 75 1.02 -5.02 8.65
N ILE A 76 1.89 -5.03 9.66
CA ILE A 76 1.72 -4.21 10.87
C ILE A 76 1.81 -2.72 10.50
N GLU A 77 2.84 -2.36 9.72
CA GLU A 77 3.05 -0.98 9.26
C GLU A 77 1.88 -0.50 8.40
N LEU A 78 1.41 -1.31 7.45
CA LEU A 78 0.28 -0.96 6.59
C LEU A 78 -1.01 -0.75 7.39
N ALA A 79 -1.28 -1.60 8.39
CA ALA A 79 -2.44 -1.44 9.26
C ALA A 79 -2.36 -0.12 10.06
N ILE A 80 -1.20 0.19 10.64
CA ILE A 80 -0.98 1.44 11.37
C ILE A 80 -1.13 2.66 10.46
N LEU A 81 -0.54 2.61 9.26
CA LEU A 81 -0.57 3.73 8.32
C LEU A 81 -1.97 3.94 7.73
N ALA A 82 -2.74 2.88 7.49
CA ALA A 82 -4.14 3.01 7.09
C ALA A 82 -4.95 3.79 8.15
N ASP A 83 -4.75 3.45 9.44
CA ASP A 83 -5.41 4.17 10.53
C ASP A 83 -4.91 5.61 10.70
N TYR A 84 -3.61 5.84 10.55
CA TYR A 84 -3.01 7.18 10.64
C TYR A 84 -3.54 8.13 9.56
N TYR A 85 -3.65 7.66 8.32
CA TYR A 85 -4.19 8.45 7.22
C TYR A 85 -5.73 8.47 7.17
N GLY A 86 -6.41 7.65 7.98
CA GLY A 86 -7.87 7.50 7.94
C GLY A 86 -8.36 6.98 6.58
N ARG A 87 -7.59 6.09 5.95
CA ARG A 87 -7.80 5.64 4.57
C ARG A 87 -7.42 4.17 4.42
N GLU A 88 -8.19 3.43 3.62
CA GLU A 88 -7.84 2.04 3.32
C GLU A 88 -6.60 1.93 2.44
N ILE A 89 -5.83 0.86 2.64
CA ILE A 89 -4.73 0.48 1.76
C ILE A 89 -5.03 -0.91 1.23
N ALA A 90 -5.16 -1.04 -0.09
CA ALA A 90 -5.20 -2.33 -0.77
C ALA A 90 -3.79 -2.69 -1.24
N ALA A 91 -3.23 -3.80 -0.74
CA ALA A 91 -1.97 -4.34 -1.20
C ALA A 91 -2.24 -5.58 -2.08
N TYR A 92 -1.98 -5.45 -3.39
CA TYR A 92 -2.12 -6.52 -4.36
C TYR A 92 -0.84 -7.35 -4.42
N ASP A 93 -0.90 -8.58 -3.93
CA ASP A 93 0.19 -9.55 -4.01
C ASP A 93 0.08 -10.34 -5.32
N ILE A 94 1.00 -10.08 -6.25
CA ILE A 94 0.98 -10.75 -7.56
C ILE A 94 1.46 -12.21 -7.50
N GLN A 95 2.16 -12.62 -6.44
CA GLN A 95 2.58 -14.01 -6.30
C GLN A 95 1.41 -14.91 -5.90
N THR A 96 0.52 -14.39 -5.06
CA THR A 96 -0.61 -15.15 -4.49
C THR A 96 -1.96 -14.76 -5.05
N THR A 97 -1.99 -13.78 -5.96
CA THR A 97 -3.18 -13.15 -6.55
C THR A 97 -4.18 -12.60 -5.55
N ARG A 98 -3.75 -12.40 -4.29
CA ARG A 98 -4.57 -11.85 -3.22
C ARG A 98 -4.47 -10.34 -3.15
N CYS A 99 -5.55 -9.72 -2.72
CA CYS A 99 -5.59 -8.33 -2.31
C CYS A 99 -5.82 -8.28 -0.79
N ASP A 100 -4.83 -7.79 -0.05
CA ASP A 100 -4.95 -7.54 1.39
C ASP A 100 -5.41 -6.12 1.66
N LEU A 101 -6.56 -5.98 2.32
CA LEU A 101 -7.20 -4.70 2.57
C LEU A 101 -7.05 -4.27 4.04
N TYR A 102 -6.19 -3.27 4.26
CA TYR A 102 -5.92 -2.69 5.57
C TYR A 102 -6.87 -1.53 5.85
N GLY A 103 -7.41 -1.44 7.07
CA GLY A 103 -8.38 -0.40 7.47
C GLY A 103 -9.84 -0.67 7.08
N GLN A 104 -10.14 -1.86 6.52
CA GLN A 104 -11.50 -2.18 6.01
C GLN A 104 -12.60 -2.16 7.07
N GLU A 105 -12.27 -2.45 8.33
CA GLU A 105 -13.22 -2.45 9.45
C GLU A 105 -13.54 -1.03 9.96
N SER A 106 -12.74 -0.05 9.56
CA SER A 106 -12.83 1.34 10.05
C SER A 106 -13.78 2.21 9.22
N ASN A 107 -14.46 1.63 8.22
CA ASN A 107 -15.41 2.31 7.34
C ASN A 107 -14.85 3.59 6.66
N TYR A 108 -13.57 3.58 6.30
CA TYR A 108 -12.99 4.69 5.55
C TYR A 108 -13.67 4.84 4.18
N SER A 109 -13.83 6.09 3.74
CA SER A 109 -14.51 6.44 2.47
C SER A 109 -13.56 6.48 1.29
N GLU A 110 -12.27 6.22 1.51
CA GLU A 110 -11.21 6.36 0.53
C GLU A 110 -10.27 5.16 0.63
N ARG A 111 -9.65 4.80 -0.50
CA ARG A 111 -8.69 3.71 -0.62
C ARG A 111 -7.56 4.10 -1.56
N VAL A 112 -6.35 3.68 -1.21
CA VAL A 112 -5.16 3.71 -2.07
C VAL A 112 -4.73 2.28 -2.40
N MET A 113 -3.86 2.13 -3.40
CA MET A 113 -3.45 0.81 -3.89
C MET A 113 -1.94 0.69 -4.00
N LEU A 114 -1.43 -0.43 -3.53
CA LEU A 114 -0.04 -0.86 -3.65
C LEU A 114 0.02 -2.17 -4.40
N ILE A 115 1.14 -2.46 -5.02
CA ILE A 115 1.44 -3.77 -5.61
C ILE A 115 2.69 -4.34 -4.97
N TYR A 116 2.67 -5.64 -4.67
CA TYR A 116 3.71 -6.37 -3.98
C TYR A 116 4.11 -7.60 -4.78
N ASP A 117 5.41 -7.78 -5.01
CA ASP A 117 5.96 -8.89 -5.81
C ASP A 117 6.62 -10.01 -4.99
N GLY A 118 6.37 -10.05 -3.69
CA GLY A 118 7.02 -10.98 -2.75
C GLY A 118 8.32 -10.44 -2.14
N LEU A 119 8.82 -9.30 -2.64
CA LEU A 119 10.03 -8.65 -2.14
C LEU A 119 9.88 -7.13 -2.04
N HIS A 120 9.20 -6.52 -3.00
CA HIS A 120 9.18 -5.07 -3.19
C HIS A 120 7.75 -4.53 -3.30
N TYR A 121 7.54 -3.33 -2.76
CA TYR A 121 6.28 -2.59 -2.86
C TYR A 121 6.42 -1.43 -3.83
N ASP A 122 5.46 -1.34 -4.76
CA ASP A 122 5.30 -0.20 -5.65
C ASP A 122 3.91 0.43 -5.50
N ALA A 123 3.77 1.65 -6.01
CA ALA A 123 2.49 2.32 -6.06
C ALA A 123 1.67 1.88 -7.27
N LEU A 124 0.38 1.63 -7.06
CA LEU A 124 -0.57 1.33 -8.12
C LEU A 124 -1.53 2.51 -8.27
N VAL A 125 -1.57 3.10 -9.46
CA VAL A 125 -2.29 4.36 -9.73
C VAL A 125 -3.15 4.25 -10.97
N MET A 126 -4.12 5.14 -11.10
CA MET A 126 -4.79 5.39 -12.37
C MET A 126 -4.17 6.62 -13.03
N SER A 127 -3.83 6.52 -14.31
CA SER A 127 -3.27 7.63 -15.08
C SER A 127 -4.04 7.80 -16.40
N PRO A 128 -4.04 8.98 -17.04
CA PRO A 128 -4.76 9.19 -18.30
C PRO A 128 -4.25 8.30 -19.45
N PHE A 129 -2.95 7.99 -19.50
CA PHE A 129 -2.29 7.12 -20.48
C PHE A 129 -0.94 6.63 -19.93
N GLU A 130 -0.34 5.60 -20.54
CA GLU A 130 0.85 4.89 -20.01
C GLU A 130 2.06 5.79 -19.72
N GLU A 131 2.31 6.76 -20.60
CA GLU A 131 3.44 7.70 -20.48
C GLU A 131 3.07 9.02 -19.81
N ALA A 132 1.89 9.12 -19.21
CA ALA A 132 1.46 10.36 -18.59
C ALA A 132 2.37 10.70 -17.39
N PRO A 133 2.74 11.98 -17.22
CA PRO A 133 3.50 12.42 -16.05
C PRO A 133 2.82 12.05 -14.73
N GLU A 134 3.63 11.73 -13.72
CA GLU A 134 3.18 11.32 -12.37
C GLU A 134 2.25 12.34 -11.69
N GLU A 135 2.33 13.62 -12.06
CA GLU A 135 1.44 14.69 -11.56
C GLU A 135 -0.03 14.53 -11.97
N PHE A 136 -0.31 13.71 -13.00
CA PHE A 136 -1.67 13.40 -13.44
C PHE A 136 -2.21 12.10 -12.83
N ASP A 137 -1.44 11.43 -11.99
CA ASP A 137 -1.88 10.19 -11.37
C ASP A 137 -3.01 10.44 -10.37
N GLN A 138 -4.09 9.68 -10.49
CA GLN A 138 -5.05 9.49 -9.43
C GLN A 138 -4.58 8.32 -8.55
N THR A 139 -4.29 8.65 -7.29
CA THR A 139 -3.78 7.71 -6.27
C THR A 139 -4.85 7.34 -5.24
N ILE A 140 -5.81 8.22 -5.00
CA ILE A 140 -6.89 8.07 -4.01
C ILE A 140 -8.22 7.82 -4.71
N PHE A 141 -8.93 6.79 -4.26
CA PHE A 141 -10.19 6.33 -4.84
C PHE A 141 -11.30 6.32 -3.79
N ALA A 142 -12.48 6.80 -4.17
CA ALA A 142 -13.64 6.76 -3.28
C ALA A 142 -14.17 5.32 -3.12
N VAL A 143 -14.36 4.90 -1.87
CA VAL A 143 -14.96 3.61 -1.54
C VAL A 143 -16.48 3.74 -1.62
N GLN A 144 -17.10 2.92 -2.45
CA GLN A 144 -18.53 2.91 -2.69
C GLN A 144 -19.27 2.12 -1.58
N LYS A 145 -20.61 2.19 -1.58
CA LYS A 145 -21.45 1.49 -0.58
C LYS A 145 -21.28 -0.03 -0.60
N ASN A 146 -20.93 -0.61 -1.75
CA ASN A 146 -20.61 -2.03 -1.90
C ASN A 146 -19.15 -2.37 -1.55
N ARG A 147 -18.39 -1.42 -0.97
CA ARG A 147 -16.98 -1.53 -0.60
C ARG A 147 -16.00 -1.68 -1.78
N SER A 148 -16.47 -1.54 -3.02
CA SER A 148 -15.59 -1.44 -4.19
C SER A 148 -15.09 -0.02 -4.42
N ILE A 149 -14.05 0.11 -5.23
CA ILE A 149 -13.59 1.40 -5.79
C ILE A 149 -14.03 1.58 -7.25
N GLY A 150 -15.13 0.92 -7.62
CA GLY A 150 -15.66 0.93 -8.99
C GLY A 150 -14.82 0.11 -9.98
N PRO A 151 -14.84 0.47 -11.28
CA PRO A 151 -14.16 -0.30 -12.33
C PRO A 151 -12.64 -0.45 -12.15
N VAL A 152 -12.03 0.45 -11.38
CA VAL A 152 -10.60 0.45 -11.05
C VAL A 152 -10.17 -0.87 -10.41
N GLU A 153 -11.00 -1.43 -9.53
CA GLU A 153 -10.69 -2.65 -8.79
C GLU A 153 -10.46 -3.85 -9.71
N GLY A 154 -11.30 -4.02 -10.74
CA GLY A 154 -11.16 -5.09 -11.73
C GLY A 154 -9.93 -4.90 -12.62
N ALA A 155 -9.60 -3.67 -12.98
CA ALA A 155 -8.38 -3.38 -13.75
C ALA A 155 -7.10 -3.68 -12.95
N CYS A 156 -7.13 -3.51 -11.63
CA CYS A 156 -6.02 -3.88 -10.75
C CYS A 156 -5.88 -5.41 -10.61
N SER A 157 -6.97 -6.17 -10.57
CA SER A 157 -6.92 -7.64 -10.53
C SER A 157 -6.19 -8.24 -11.74
N ASN A 158 -6.26 -7.60 -12.91
CA ASN A 158 -5.50 -8.04 -14.09
C ASN A 158 -3.97 -8.02 -13.88
N PHE A 159 -3.44 -7.17 -12.99
CA PHE A 159 -2.01 -7.19 -12.65
C PHE A 159 -1.62 -8.42 -11.82
N CYS A 160 -2.56 -9.03 -11.12
CA CYS A 160 -2.35 -10.25 -10.36
C CYS A 160 -2.48 -11.51 -11.23
N GLU A 161 -3.37 -11.51 -12.22
CA GLU A 161 -3.71 -12.71 -13.01
C GLU A 161 -2.75 -12.98 -14.19
N GLY A 162 -1.82 -12.05 -14.48
CA GLY A 162 -0.96 -12.13 -15.67
C GLY A 162 -1.73 -11.80 -16.96
N PRO A 163 -1.05 -11.67 -18.12
CA PRO A 163 -1.77 -11.50 -19.38
C PRO A 163 -2.67 -12.71 -19.58
N ALA A 164 -3.97 -12.47 -19.74
CA ALA A 164 -4.89 -13.50 -20.22
C ALA A 164 -4.29 -14.05 -21.52
N GLU A 165 -3.93 -15.33 -21.56
CA GLU A 165 -3.61 -15.99 -22.82
C GLU A 165 -4.81 -15.77 -23.73
N GLU A 166 -4.63 -14.96 -24.78
CA GLU A 166 -5.55 -14.91 -25.90
C GLU A 166 -5.67 -16.35 -26.38
N THR A 167 -6.81 -16.97 -26.07
CA THR A 167 -7.12 -18.29 -26.59
C THR A 167 -7.41 -18.06 -28.07
N GLU A 168 -6.36 -18.16 -28.89
CA GLU A 168 -6.49 -18.23 -30.35
C GLU A 168 -7.41 -19.40 -30.66
N LEU A 169 -8.68 -19.10 -30.96
CA LEU A 169 -9.57 -20.02 -31.65
C LEU A 169 -9.02 -20.22 -33.06
N HIS A 170 -8.29 -21.31 -33.26
CA HIS A 170 -8.11 -21.97 -34.54
C HIS A 170 -9.10 -23.13 -34.67
#